data_AF-A0A9D4Q3N3-F1
#
_entry.id   AF-A0A9D4Q3N3-F1
#
_cell.length_a   1.000
_cell.length_b   1.000
_cell.length_c   1.000
_cell.angle_alpha   90.00
_cell.angle_beta   90.00
_cell.angle_gamma   90.00
#
_symmetry.space_group_name_H-M   'P 1'
#
loop_
_entity.id
_entity.type
_entity.pdbx_description
1 polymer ?
#
loop_
_entity_poly.entity_id
_entity_poly.type
_entity_poly.pdbx_seq_one_letter_code
_entity_poly.pdbx_strand_id
1 'polypeptide(L)'
;MPEKPDEPAHHALVFMVGGLNARWKQVVAYHFTGSHVEGCILKDYVMEIVQLCADISLRIRVVTCDMGASNRAMWRELGFSSHRNSSTVCSVHHPCLEDKELLSQQMLHTC
;
A
#
# COMPACT_ATOMS: atom_id res chain seq x y z
N MET A 1 -10.58 -4.47 -21.70
CA MET A 1 -9.81 -5.57 -21.10
C MET A 1 -10.58 -6.86 -21.38
N PRO A 2 -9.95 -7.96 -21.83
CA PRO A 2 -10.68 -9.20 -22.09
C PRO A 2 -11.20 -9.78 -20.77
N GLU A 3 -12.47 -10.17 -20.76
CA GLU A 3 -13.17 -10.69 -19.59
C GLU A 3 -12.63 -12.09 -19.27
N LYS A 4 -12.08 -12.26 -18.06
CA LYS A 4 -11.67 -13.58 -17.53
C LYS A 4 -12.93 -14.33 -17.07
N PRO A 5 -13.01 -15.66 -17.24
CA PRO A 5 -14.17 -16.43 -16.77
C PRO A 5 -14.38 -16.26 -15.27
N ASP A 6 -15.65 -16.32 -14.83
CA ASP A 6 -16.09 -16.19 -13.43
C ASP A 6 -15.46 -17.27 -12.54
N GLU A 7 -14.28 -16.98 -12.01
CA GLU A 7 -13.62 -17.78 -10.98
C GLU A 7 -14.02 -17.22 -9.60
N PRO A 8 -14.43 -18.08 -8.65
CA PRO A 8 -14.82 -17.61 -7.31
C PRO A 8 -13.66 -16.89 -6.62
N ALA A 9 -13.91 -15.69 -6.14
CA ALA A 9 -12.92 -14.92 -5.38
C ALA A 9 -12.65 -15.59 -4.02
N HIS A 10 -11.37 -15.76 -3.69
CA HIS A 10 -10.95 -16.35 -2.42
C HIS A 10 -10.62 -15.29 -1.36
N HIS A 11 -10.27 -14.08 -1.80
CA HIS A 11 -9.82 -13.00 -0.92
C HIS A 11 -10.40 -11.65 -1.35
N ALA A 12 -10.56 -10.76 -0.37
CA ALA A 12 -10.88 -9.36 -0.61
C ALA A 12 -9.69 -8.48 -0.19
N LEU A 13 -9.13 -7.76 -1.15
CA LEU A 13 -8.13 -6.73 -0.92
C LEU A 13 -8.84 -5.44 -0.55
N VAL A 14 -8.52 -4.87 0.61
CA VAL A 14 -9.17 -3.66 1.12
C VAL A 14 -8.13 -2.60 1.46
N PHE A 15 -8.36 -1.38 1.00
CA PHE A 15 -7.54 -0.22 1.32
C PHE A 15 -8.32 0.71 2.25
N MET A 16 -7.70 1.04 3.38
CA MET A 16 -8.26 1.95 4.37
C MET A 16 -7.33 3.12 4.61
N VAL A 17 -7.92 4.31 4.75
CA VAL A 17 -7.23 5.50 5.24
C VAL A 17 -7.65 5.72 6.69
N GLY A 18 -6.71 6.14 7.54
CA GLY A 18 -6.97 6.47 8.93
C GLY A 18 -6.23 7.70 9.38
N GLY A 19 -6.76 8.37 10.41
CA GLY A 19 -6.14 9.55 10.99
C GLY A 19 -4.89 9.19 11.81
N LEU A 20 -3.80 9.93 11.59
CA LEU A 20 -2.60 9.83 12.43
C LEU A 20 -2.83 10.42 13.82
N ASN A 21 -3.42 11.62 13.89
CA ASN A 21 -3.64 12.37 15.13
C ASN A 21 -5.11 12.35 15.60
N ALA A 22 -5.97 11.62 14.90
CA ALA A 22 -7.40 11.57 15.17
C ALA A 22 -7.92 10.16 14.96
N ARG A 23 -8.87 9.74 15.79
CA ARG A 23 -9.42 8.38 15.75
C ARG A 23 -10.53 8.28 14.70
N TRP A 24 -10.14 8.06 13.44
CA TRP A 24 -11.06 7.74 12.36
C TRP A 24 -10.41 6.76 11.37
N LYS A 25 -11.25 5.96 10.70
CA LYS A 25 -10.86 5.03 9.63
C LYS A 25 -11.96 4.99 8.58
N GLN A 26 -11.60 4.92 7.32
CA GLN A 26 -12.54 4.79 6.21
C GLN A 26 -11.96 3.85 5.15
N VAL A 27 -12.78 2.93 4.65
CA VAL A 27 -12.47 2.13 3.47
C VAL A 27 -12.59 3.03 2.24
N VAL A 28 -11.53 3.10 1.44
CA VAL A 28 -11.48 3.97 0.24
C VAL A 28 -11.46 3.19 -1.06
N ALA A 29 -11.01 1.94 -1.03
CA ALA A 29 -11.03 1.05 -2.20
C ALA A 29 -11.08 -0.42 -1.75
N TYR A 30 -11.65 -1.26 -2.60
CA TYR A 30 -11.63 -2.71 -2.43
C TYR A 30 -11.57 -3.41 -3.78
N HIS A 31 -11.01 -4.62 -3.79
CA HIS A 31 -10.99 -5.48 -4.97
C HIS A 31 -11.14 -6.94 -4.55
N PHE A 32 -11.95 -7.69 -5.28
CA PHE A 32 -12.04 -9.14 -5.10
C PHE A 32 -10.96 -9.81 -5.92
N THR A 33 -10.16 -10.64 -5.27
CA THR A 33 -8.99 -11.26 -5.88
C THR A 33 -9.16 -12.77 -5.84
N GLY A 34 -8.68 -13.43 -6.89
CA GLY A 34 -8.46 -14.88 -6.87
C GLY A 34 -7.36 -15.27 -5.87
N SER A 35 -6.66 -16.36 -6.14
CA SER A 35 -5.62 -16.88 -5.24
C SER A 35 -4.39 -15.96 -5.09
N HIS A 36 -4.10 -15.10 -6.07
CA HIS A 36 -2.91 -14.25 -6.07
C HIS A 36 -3.17 -12.84 -6.60
N VAL A 37 -2.56 -11.85 -5.94
CA VAL A 37 -2.41 -10.47 -6.41
C VAL A 37 -0.94 -10.24 -6.74
N GLU A 38 -0.66 -9.81 -7.97
CA GLU A 38 0.69 -9.47 -8.39
C GLU A 38 1.16 -8.19 -7.68
N GLY A 39 2.39 -8.20 -7.17
CA GLY A 39 2.93 -7.08 -6.38
C GLY A 39 3.09 -5.77 -7.15
N CYS A 40 3.28 -5.83 -8.47
CA CYS A 40 3.38 -4.66 -9.34
C CYS A 40 2.05 -3.89 -9.38
N ILE A 41 0.93 -4.59 -9.53
CA ILE A 41 -0.43 -4.01 -9.54
C ILE A 41 -0.73 -3.34 -8.19
N LEU A 42 -0.26 -3.94 -7.08
CA LEU A 42 -0.51 -3.40 -5.75
C LEU A 42 0.17 -2.04 -5.54
N LYS A 43 1.38 -1.85 -6.08
CA LYS A 43 2.07 -0.56 -6.07
C LYS A 43 1.26 0.50 -6.80
N ASP A 44 0.72 0.16 -7.97
CA ASP A 44 -0.04 1.09 -8.79
C ASP A 44 -1.31 1.55 -8.05
N TYR A 45 -2.04 0.61 -7.42
CA TYR A 45 -3.19 0.96 -6.57
C TYR A 45 -2.83 1.87 -5.41
N VAL A 46 -1.72 1.59 -4.70
CA VAL A 46 -1.30 2.45 -3.58
C VAL A 46 -0.93 3.85 -4.08
N MET A 47 -0.22 3.96 -5.19
CA MET A 47 0.16 5.26 -5.76
C MET A 47 -1.04 6.06 -6.24
N GLU A 48 -2.01 5.40 -6.88
CA GLU A 48 -3.27 6.01 -7.29
C GLU A 48 -4.07 6.51 -6.07
N ILE A 49 -4.20 5.71 -5.01
CA ILE A 49 -4.88 6.11 -3.78
C ILE A 49 -4.18 7.30 -3.13
N VAL A 50 -2.84 7.32 -3.09
CA VAL A 50 -2.07 8.46 -2.55
C VAL A 50 -2.34 9.72 -3.35
N GLN A 51 -2.41 9.63 -4.68
CA GLN A 51 -2.73 10.77 -5.55
C GLN A 51 -4.17 11.26 -5.33
N LEU A 52 -5.16 10.36 -5.35
CA LEU A 52 -6.57 10.71 -5.11
C LEU A 52 -6.78 11.34 -3.74
N CYS A 53 -6.07 10.86 -2.72
CA CYS A 53 -6.10 11.48 -1.40
C CYS A 53 -5.48 12.90 -1.42
N ALA A 54 -4.36 13.08 -2.13
CA ALA A 54 -3.72 14.39 -2.26
C ALA A 54 -4.64 15.42 -2.94
N ASP A 55 -5.40 15.01 -3.97
CA ASP A 55 -6.33 15.88 -4.69
C ASP A 55 -7.45 16.43 -3.80
N ILE A 56 -7.88 15.65 -2.79
CA ILE A 56 -8.85 16.09 -1.77
C ILE A 56 -8.18 16.65 -0.50
N SER A 57 -6.91 17.01 -0.58
CA SER A 57 -6.11 17.54 0.54
C SER A 57 -5.90 16.59 1.72
N LEU A 58 -6.14 15.28 1.55
CA LEU A 58 -5.73 14.24 2.48
C LEU A 58 -4.26 13.85 2.23
N ARG A 59 -3.38 14.36 3.09
CA ARG A 59 -1.94 14.11 3.00
C ARG A 59 -1.56 12.78 3.62
N ILE A 60 -1.39 11.75 2.79
CA ILE A 60 -0.87 10.46 3.24
C ILE A 60 0.61 10.63 3.64
N ARG A 61 0.99 10.10 4.80
CA ARG A 61 2.39 10.18 5.30
C ARG A 61 3.02 8.82 5.52
N VAL A 62 2.18 7.80 5.76
CA VAL A 62 2.60 6.45 6.09
C VAL A 62 1.71 5.48 5.32
N VAL A 63 2.31 4.48 4.70
CA VAL A 63 1.59 3.32 4.14
C VAL A 63 1.93 2.11 5.02
N THR A 64 0.91 1.38 5.43
CA THR A 64 1.04 0.19 6.30
C THR A 64 0.43 -1.04 5.65
N CYS A 65 1.10 -2.19 5.78
CA CYS A 65 0.53 -3.48 5.39
C CYS A 65 1.15 -4.62 6.23
N ASP A 66 0.65 -5.84 6.07
CA ASP A 66 1.25 -7.03 6.68
C ASP A 66 2.55 -7.47 5.98
N MET A 67 3.11 -8.61 6.40
CA MET A 67 4.32 -9.19 5.83
C MET A 67 4.07 -10.20 4.70
N GLY A 68 2.90 -10.20 4.07
CA GLY A 68 2.54 -11.08 2.96
C GLY A 68 3.48 -10.95 1.75
N ALA A 69 3.59 -12.01 0.95
CA ALA A 69 4.52 -12.05 -0.18
C ALA A 69 4.28 -10.91 -1.21
N SER A 70 3.02 -10.64 -1.55
CA SER A 70 2.64 -9.55 -2.46
C SER A 70 2.99 -8.17 -1.90
N ASN A 71 2.74 -7.95 -0.60
CA ASN A 71 3.10 -6.72 0.09
C ASN A 71 4.62 -6.47 0.11
N ARG A 72 5.40 -7.51 0.37
CA ARG A 72 6.88 -7.44 0.28
C ARG A 72 7.37 -7.20 -1.14
N ALA A 73 6.68 -7.70 -2.16
CA ALA A 73 6.98 -7.40 -3.55
C ALA A 73 6.70 -5.92 -3.86
N MET A 74 5.53 -5.41 -3.47
CA MET A 74 5.19 -3.98 -3.58
C MET A 74 6.25 -3.09 -2.93
N TRP A 75 6.71 -3.42 -1.72
CA TRP A 75 7.74 -2.63 -1.03
C TRP A 75 9.05 -2.52 -1.82
N ARG A 76 9.49 -3.61 -2.46
CA ARG A 76 10.69 -3.61 -3.30
C ARG A 76 10.49 -2.73 -4.54
N GLU A 77 9.32 -2.82 -5.18
CA GLU A 77 8.95 -2.00 -6.34
C GLU A 77 8.83 -0.50 -6.02
N LEU A 78 8.56 -0.19 -4.75
CA LEU A 78 8.52 1.18 -4.23
C LEU A 78 9.89 1.71 -3.82
N GLY A 79 10.93 0.87 -3.79
CA GLY A 79 12.29 1.26 -3.41
C GLY A 79 12.61 1.08 -1.91
N PHE A 80 11.72 0.47 -1.13
CA PHE A 80 12.00 0.13 0.26
C PHE A 80 12.84 -1.15 0.35
N SER A 81 13.72 -1.20 1.34
CA SER A 81 14.60 -2.36 1.53
C SER A 81 14.99 -2.55 2.99
N SER A 82 15.21 -3.80 3.38
CA SER A 82 15.71 -4.17 4.71
C SER A 82 16.55 -5.43 4.54
N HIS A 83 17.87 -5.28 4.51
CA HIS A 83 18.80 -6.42 4.42
C HIS A 83 19.76 -6.39 5.60
N ARG A 84 20.23 -7.57 6.02
CA ARG A 84 21.15 -7.72 7.17
C ARG A 84 22.43 -6.89 7.04
N ASN A 85 22.89 -6.66 5.81
CA ASN A 85 24.16 -6.02 5.51
C ASN A 85 23.98 -4.70 4.73
N SER A 86 22.78 -4.12 4.71
CA SER A 86 22.52 -2.81 4.10
C SER A 86 21.77 -1.92 5.08
N SER A 87 21.86 -0.61 4.86
CA SER A 87 20.96 0.32 5.54
C SER A 87 19.52 -0.01 5.17
N THR A 88 18.63 0.02 6.17
CA THR A 88 17.19 -0.08 5.94
C THR A 88 16.70 1.19 5.29
N VAL A 89 15.96 1.05 4.18
CA VAL A 89 15.26 2.14 3.51
C VAL A 89 13.78 2.02 3.86
N CYS A 90 13.33 2.88 4.78
CA CYS A 90 11.94 2.95 5.26
C CYS A 90 11.20 4.22 4.82
N SER A 91 11.86 5.09 4.06
CA SER A 91 11.31 6.31 3.47
C SER A 91 11.64 6.39 1.98
N VAL A 92 10.74 7.00 1.21
CA VAL A 92 10.96 7.35 -0.21
C VAL A 92 10.39 8.74 -0.47
N HIS A 93 10.82 9.38 -1.56
CA HIS A 93 10.29 10.69 -1.94
C HIS A 93 8.77 10.61 -2.14
N HIS A 94 8.02 11.56 -1.57
CA HIS A 94 6.57 11.54 -1.65
C HIS A 94 6.10 11.95 -3.06
N PRO A 95 5.26 11.15 -3.73
CA PRO A 95 4.89 11.39 -5.14
C PRO A 95 4.13 12.72 -5.35
N CYS A 96 3.36 13.16 -4.35
CA CYS A 96 2.48 14.34 -4.45
C CYS A 96 2.86 15.52 -3.54
N LEU A 97 3.90 15.40 -2.71
CA LEU A 97 4.23 16.40 -1.68
C LEU A 97 5.72 16.74 -1.79
N GLU A 98 6.00 17.95 -2.25
CA GLU A 98 7.36 18.46 -2.39
C GLU A 98 8.09 18.47 -1.05
N ASP A 99 9.36 18.06 -1.06
CA ASP A 99 10.24 17.97 0.12
C ASP A 99 9.68 17.14 1.28
N LYS A 100 8.78 16.19 0.99
CA LYS A 100 8.28 15.22 1.97
C LYS A 100 8.64 13.81 1.56
N GLU A 101 8.69 12.97 2.58
CA GLU A 101 8.86 11.52 2.43
C GLU A 101 7.55 10.79 2.69
N LEU A 102 7.37 9.68 1.98
CA LEU A 102 6.38 8.65 2.24
C LEU A 102 7.05 7.52 3.04
N LEU A 103 6.52 7.23 4.22
CA LEU A 103 7.07 6.22 5.12
C LEU A 103 6.40 4.87 4.89
N SER A 104 7.16 3.79 4.97
CA SER A 104 6.60 2.43 5.08
C SER A 104 6.64 1.94 6.51
N GLN A 105 5.56 1.29 6.94
CA GLN A 105 5.51 0.57 8.21
C GLN A 105 4.95 -0.84 7.97
N GLN A 106 5.77 -1.84 8.25
CA GLN A 106 5.32 -3.24 8.22
C GLN A 106 4.72 -3.57 9.59
N MET A 107 3.47 -3.98 9.60
CA MET A 107 2.80 -4.42 10.82
C MET A 107 3.20 -5.88 11.07
N LEU A 108 4.07 -6.12 12.06
CA LEU A 108 4.17 -7.43 12.70
C LEU A 108 2.82 -7.66 13.39
N HIS A 109 2.32 -8.90 13.38
CA HIS A 109 1.21 -9.27 14.26
C HIS A 109 1.63 -8.95 15.71
N THR A 110 1.21 -7.80 16.21
CA THR A 110 1.14 -7.55 17.64
C THR A 110 -0.06 -8.34 18.12
N CYS A 111 0.21 -9.57 18.56
CA CYS A 111 -0.71 -10.34 19.39
C CYS A 111 -0.97 -9.61 20.71
#